data_AF-A0A673II25-F1
#
_entry.id   AF-A0A673II25-F1
#
_cell.length_a   1.000
_cell.length_b   1.000
_cell.length_c   1.000
_cell.angle_alpha   90.00
_cell.angle_beta   90.00
_cell.angle_gamma   90.00
#
_symmetry.space_group_name_H-M   'P 1'
#
loop_
_entity.id
_entity.type
_entity.pdbx_description
1 polymer ?
#
loop_
_entity_poly.entity_id
_entity_poly.type
_entity_poly.pdbx_seq_one_letter_code
_entity_poly.pdbx_strand_id
1 'polypeptide(L)'
;LAQLTDLPAELLEHILCFHVLNHIDICNVSCTCKRLHDVCHGRGKVWAHQHKLRWPRLQRFYQQNESYDWLKEFKTRHMVGQQIRRTVESISKRFFTEVVLGDSFAEIESLGAPEHFCADELLEILNSDKRKCLTLKYYAKKILYFLRQQNILRNLKVFLERPPELQSALEGAVLVDQYCNPLADVTLESISAQIEEITDKVKKNLRVKNATHPSLRASQGDCFVLENLEFQKQVICALNAVLYDQLQYKGNERDYYNPLNSYIHQVLLRRTGIPISLSVLYMTLARKLGVPLEPVNFPNHFLLRWCQNQRRSDDIYDYVYIDAFGKGKQLAAKECENLIRHQVGADYYSAISTSELLLRMVGNLLNIGKRGEGNEKSYQLLRDSLDLYLTINPDNVQYLLLQARLYFHLGIWPEKVLDILQHIQALDPSQHGAVGYLVQHTLEHIQHKRHPVEPEVKKRSVPEHRDVLYSVGLIMKHKRSGYNCVIYGWDPKCTMSQEWINTMRVHQLSKGADQPFYNVLVQDGTCRYAAQENLEPHSAPLEIAHTEVGRYFSEFSDTHYIANEELQARYPEDMCKTHRTVEEKGCLLS
;
A
#
# COMPACT_ATOMS: atom_id res chain seq x y z
N LEU A 1 8.23 -9.01 -61.71
CA LEU A 1 8.63 -9.08 -60.28
C LEU A 1 7.34 -9.01 -59.47
N ALA A 2 7.07 -10.03 -58.63
CA ALA A 2 5.91 -9.99 -57.74
C ALA A 2 6.12 -8.87 -56.71
N GLN A 3 5.13 -8.01 -56.53
CA GLN A 3 5.15 -6.91 -55.57
C GLN A 3 4.62 -7.41 -54.21
N LEU A 4 5.04 -6.77 -53.12
CA LEU A 4 4.53 -7.09 -51.78
C LEU A 4 3.00 -7.00 -51.72
N THR A 5 2.42 -6.02 -52.40
CA THR A 5 0.97 -5.82 -52.50
C THR A 5 0.25 -6.94 -53.25
N ASP A 6 0.95 -7.82 -53.97
CA ASP A 6 0.33 -8.94 -54.67
C ASP A 6 0.02 -10.12 -53.72
N LEU A 7 0.58 -10.11 -52.51
CA LEU A 7 0.32 -11.14 -51.51
C LEU A 7 -1.12 -11.09 -50.97
N PRO A 8 -1.73 -12.25 -50.63
CA PRO A 8 -2.98 -12.33 -49.87
C PRO A 8 -2.94 -11.51 -48.57
N ALA A 9 -4.09 -10.97 -48.17
CA ALA A 9 -4.21 -10.14 -46.97
C ALA A 9 -3.74 -10.89 -45.72
N GLU A 10 -4.04 -12.18 -45.61
CA GLU A 10 -3.64 -13.04 -44.51
C GLU A 10 -2.10 -13.14 -44.37
N LEU A 11 -1.39 -13.25 -45.50
CA LEU A 11 0.08 -13.28 -45.49
C LEU A 11 0.66 -11.92 -45.13
N LEU A 12 0.06 -10.83 -45.63
CA LEU A 12 0.46 -9.47 -45.25
C LEU A 12 0.25 -9.22 -43.75
N GLU A 13 -0.88 -9.64 -43.19
CA GLU A 13 -1.11 -9.58 -41.74
C GLU A 13 -0.06 -10.38 -40.96
N HIS A 14 0.30 -11.59 -41.42
CA HIS A 14 1.33 -12.40 -40.78
C HIS A 14 2.70 -11.73 -40.81
N ILE A 15 3.07 -11.08 -41.91
CA ILE A 15 4.31 -10.29 -42.03
C ILE A 15 4.26 -9.10 -41.06
N LEU A 16 3.14 -8.39 -41.00
CA LEU A 16 2.96 -7.21 -40.13
C LEU A 16 2.86 -7.55 -38.64
N CYS A 17 2.57 -8.81 -38.28
CA CYS A 17 2.61 -9.33 -36.91
C CYS A 17 3.97 -9.93 -36.53
N PHE A 18 5.02 -9.68 -37.31
CA PHE A 18 6.35 -10.15 -36.95
C PHE A 18 6.98 -9.25 -35.88
N HIS A 19 7.59 -9.85 -34.86
CA HIS A 19 8.03 -9.16 -33.64
C HIS A 19 9.10 -8.06 -33.85
N VAL A 20 9.71 -8.02 -35.04
CA VAL A 20 10.69 -6.99 -35.43
C VAL A 20 10.00 -5.66 -35.74
N LEU A 21 8.75 -5.70 -36.19
CA LEU A 21 7.98 -4.51 -36.56
C LEU A 21 7.23 -3.97 -35.35
N ASN A 22 7.43 -2.68 -35.07
CA ASN A 22 6.73 -1.99 -34.01
C ASN A 22 5.61 -1.08 -34.58
N HIS A 23 4.77 -0.55 -33.70
CA HIS A 23 3.66 0.35 -34.06
C HIS A 23 4.02 1.53 -34.97
N ILE A 24 5.24 2.09 -34.90
CA ILE A 24 5.70 3.17 -35.79
C ILE A 24 5.87 2.61 -37.20
N ASP A 25 6.45 1.42 -37.34
CA ASP A 25 6.60 0.74 -38.63
C ASP A 25 5.23 0.44 -39.23
N ILE A 26 4.27 -0.01 -38.42
CA ILE A 26 2.89 -0.27 -38.87
C ILE A 26 2.23 1.03 -39.35
N CYS A 27 2.37 2.14 -38.61
CA CYS A 27 1.89 3.44 -39.06
C CYS A 27 2.54 3.83 -40.40
N ASN A 28 3.86 3.72 -40.52
CA ASN A 28 4.57 4.07 -41.75
C ASN A 28 4.11 3.22 -42.93
N VAL A 29 3.96 1.90 -42.75
CA VAL A 29 3.44 0.99 -43.77
C VAL A 29 2.00 1.36 -44.16
N SER A 30 1.15 1.70 -43.20
CA SER A 30 -0.24 2.10 -43.47
C SER A 30 -0.33 3.36 -44.35
N CYS A 31 0.68 4.25 -44.30
CA CYS A 31 0.73 5.46 -45.10
C CYS A 31 1.23 5.25 -46.55
N THR A 32 1.67 4.04 -46.91
CA THR A 32 2.29 3.79 -48.23
C THR A 32 1.28 3.66 -49.36
N CYS A 33 0.19 2.91 -49.18
CA CYS A 33 -0.85 2.74 -50.18
C CYS A 33 -2.17 2.25 -49.56
N LYS A 34 -3.28 2.42 -50.29
CA LYS A 34 -4.62 2.02 -49.85
C LYS A 34 -4.71 0.55 -49.42
N ARG A 35 -4.08 -0.36 -50.17
CA ARG A 35 -4.12 -1.80 -49.84
C ARG A 35 -3.46 -2.09 -48.49
N LEU A 36 -2.29 -1.52 -48.23
CA LEU A 36 -1.56 -1.73 -46.98
C LEU A 36 -2.24 -1.02 -45.80
N HIS A 37 -2.84 0.15 -46.04
CA HIS A 37 -3.74 0.79 -45.09
C HIS A 37 -4.89 -0.15 -44.69
N ASP A 38 -5.59 -0.72 -45.67
CA ASP A 38 -6.74 -1.61 -45.44
C ASP A 38 -6.33 -2.88 -44.69
N VAL A 39 -5.14 -3.43 -44.95
CA VAL A 39 -4.60 -4.58 -44.18
C VAL A 39 -4.25 -4.19 -42.75
N CYS A 40 -3.63 -3.03 -42.53
CA CYS A 40 -3.27 -2.56 -41.19
C CYS A 40 -4.49 -2.27 -40.32
N HIS A 41 -5.59 -1.77 -40.93
CA HIS A 41 -6.77 -1.28 -40.20
C HIS A 41 -8.01 -2.19 -40.32
N GLY A 42 -8.02 -3.16 -41.23
CA GLY A 42 -9.24 -3.87 -41.64
C GLY A 42 -9.77 -4.89 -40.64
N ARG A 43 -8.94 -5.86 -40.21
CA ARG A 43 -9.39 -7.00 -39.36
C ARG A 43 -8.95 -6.90 -37.90
N GLY A 44 -8.34 -5.78 -37.48
CA GLY A 44 -7.88 -5.55 -36.10
C GLY A 44 -6.70 -6.42 -35.62
N LYS A 45 -6.38 -7.53 -36.30
CA LYS A 45 -5.32 -8.50 -35.92
C LYS A 45 -3.94 -7.86 -35.74
N VAL A 46 -3.54 -6.96 -36.64
CA VAL A 46 -2.25 -6.26 -36.58
C VAL A 46 -2.16 -5.40 -35.31
N TRP A 47 -3.19 -4.61 -35.03
CA TRP A 47 -3.23 -3.76 -33.82
C TRP A 47 -3.42 -4.57 -32.54
N ALA A 48 -4.14 -5.70 -32.57
CA ALA A 48 -4.21 -6.64 -31.46
C ALA A 48 -2.83 -7.20 -31.13
N HIS A 49 -2.05 -7.57 -32.15
CA HIS A 49 -0.68 -8.03 -31.99
C HIS A 49 0.22 -6.94 -31.40
N GLN A 50 0.19 -5.72 -31.94
CA GLN A 50 0.98 -4.60 -31.43
C GLN A 50 0.61 -4.24 -29.99
N HIS A 51 -0.68 -4.25 -29.65
CA HIS A 51 -1.16 -4.03 -28.29
C HIS A 51 -0.63 -5.11 -27.33
N LYS A 52 -0.73 -6.39 -27.71
CA LYS A 52 -0.24 -7.52 -26.91
C LYS A 52 1.28 -7.51 -26.73
N LEU A 53 2.02 -7.18 -27.80
CA LEU A 53 3.47 -7.11 -27.79
C LEU A 53 3.96 -6.00 -26.84
N ARG A 54 3.31 -4.84 -26.89
CA ARG A 54 3.71 -3.68 -26.09
C ARG A 54 3.24 -3.73 -24.65
N TRP A 55 2.00 -4.18 -24.42
CA TRP A 55 1.36 -4.18 -23.10
C TRP A 55 0.83 -5.58 -22.73
N PRO A 56 1.72 -6.57 -22.51
CA PRO A 56 1.31 -7.94 -22.21
C PRO A 56 0.51 -8.07 -20.90
N ARG A 57 0.72 -7.18 -19.92
CA ARG A 57 0.00 -7.19 -18.63
C ARG A 57 -1.47 -6.86 -18.78
N LEU A 58 -1.84 -6.10 -19.81
CA LEU A 58 -3.22 -5.68 -20.04
C LEU A 58 -4.09 -6.82 -20.58
N GLN A 59 -3.47 -7.89 -21.10
CA GLN A 59 -4.20 -9.01 -21.70
C GLN A 59 -5.18 -9.69 -20.74
N ARG A 60 -4.94 -9.61 -19.43
CA ARG A 60 -5.85 -10.17 -18.40
C ARG A 60 -7.22 -9.48 -18.33
N PHE A 61 -7.34 -8.26 -18.88
CA PHE A 61 -8.59 -7.50 -18.88
C PHE A 61 -9.44 -7.75 -20.13
N TYR A 62 -8.93 -8.48 -21.12
CA TYR A 62 -9.63 -8.76 -22.37
C TYR A 62 -10.07 -10.22 -22.41
N GLN A 63 -11.36 -10.45 -22.65
CA GLN A 63 -11.92 -11.80 -22.78
C GLN A 63 -11.74 -12.30 -24.21
N GLN A 64 -11.47 -13.60 -24.39
CA GLN A 64 -11.26 -14.18 -25.72
C GLN A 64 -12.53 -14.17 -26.61
N ASN A 65 -13.71 -14.04 -25.99
CA ASN A 65 -15.00 -14.15 -26.68
C ASN A 65 -15.59 -12.78 -27.06
N GLU A 66 -14.96 -11.67 -26.67
CA GLU A 66 -15.42 -10.32 -26.99
C GLU A 66 -14.66 -9.74 -28.18
N SER A 67 -15.36 -8.95 -29.00
CA SER A 67 -14.77 -8.22 -30.12
C SER A 67 -14.37 -6.82 -29.67
N TYR A 68 -13.09 -6.48 -29.84
CA TYR A 68 -12.54 -5.18 -29.45
C TYR A 68 -12.02 -4.41 -30.66
N ASP A 69 -12.19 -3.09 -30.64
CA ASP A 69 -11.50 -2.19 -31.58
C ASP A 69 -10.07 -1.96 -31.10
N TRP A 70 -9.17 -2.84 -31.50
CA TRP A 70 -7.76 -2.83 -31.07
C TRP A 70 -7.01 -1.57 -31.48
N LEU A 71 -7.40 -0.90 -32.56
CA LEU A 71 -6.77 0.37 -32.95
C LEU A 71 -7.17 1.48 -31.98
N LYS A 72 -8.46 1.57 -31.64
CA LYS A 72 -8.96 2.54 -30.66
C LYS A 72 -8.39 2.28 -29.27
N GLU A 73 -8.32 1.02 -28.86
CA GLU A 73 -7.69 0.61 -27.60
C GLU A 73 -6.21 1.01 -27.56
N PHE A 74 -5.46 0.70 -28.61
CA PHE A 74 -4.04 1.07 -28.71
C PHE A 74 -3.84 2.59 -28.64
N LYS A 75 -4.63 3.35 -29.40
CA LYS A 75 -4.56 4.83 -29.40
C LYS A 75 -4.88 5.41 -28.03
N THR A 76 -5.95 4.93 -27.40
CA THR A 76 -6.37 5.37 -26.07
C THR A 76 -5.28 5.08 -25.04
N ARG A 77 -4.80 3.83 -24.96
CA ARG A 77 -3.73 3.45 -24.03
C ARG A 77 -2.46 4.25 -24.26
N HIS A 78 -2.07 4.48 -25.52
CA HIS A 78 -0.89 5.26 -25.87
C HIS A 78 -1.00 6.72 -25.42
N MET A 79 -2.15 7.36 -25.70
CA MET A 79 -2.43 8.75 -25.29
C MET A 79 -2.40 8.89 -23.77
N VAL A 80 -3.09 8.00 -23.06
CA VAL A 80 -3.11 7.97 -21.59
C VAL A 80 -1.70 7.83 -21.03
N GLY A 81 -0.89 6.93 -21.61
CA GLY A 81 0.49 6.74 -21.20
C GLY A 81 1.34 8.01 -21.30
N GLN A 82 1.24 8.73 -22.42
CA GLN A 82 1.94 10.01 -22.61
C GLN A 82 1.49 11.05 -21.58
N GLN A 83 0.19 11.13 -21.31
CA GLN A 83 -0.35 12.10 -20.36
C GLN A 83 0.09 11.79 -18.92
N ILE A 84 0.05 10.53 -18.50
CA ILE A 84 0.54 10.10 -17.19
C ILE A 84 2.03 10.47 -17.02
N ARG A 85 2.88 10.26 -18.03
CA ARG A 85 4.30 10.67 -17.94
C ARG A 85 4.45 12.17 -17.74
N ARG A 86 3.75 12.98 -18.53
CA ARG A 86 3.76 14.45 -18.38
C ARG A 86 3.28 14.89 -16.99
N THR A 87 2.25 14.24 -16.46
CA THR A 87 1.74 14.53 -15.10
C THR A 87 2.75 14.12 -14.03
N VAL A 88 3.37 12.94 -14.13
CA VAL A 88 4.44 12.51 -13.20
C VAL A 88 5.61 13.49 -13.20
N GLU A 89 6.01 13.96 -14.38
CA GLU A 89 7.07 14.96 -14.54
C GLU A 89 6.70 16.30 -13.88
N SER A 90 5.48 16.79 -14.09
CA SER A 90 5.02 18.07 -13.54
C SER A 90 4.83 18.06 -12.02
N ILE A 91 4.47 16.91 -11.45
CA ILE A 91 4.29 16.73 -9.99
C ILE A 91 5.58 17.02 -9.24
N SER A 92 6.75 16.67 -9.81
CA SER A 92 8.04 16.92 -9.15
C SER A 92 8.23 18.40 -8.81
N LYS A 93 7.83 19.30 -9.71
CA LYS A 93 7.93 20.76 -9.52
C LYS A 93 6.93 21.26 -8.49
N ARG A 94 5.70 20.74 -8.54
CA ARG A 94 4.59 21.16 -7.68
C ARG A 94 4.75 20.71 -6.22
N PHE A 95 5.25 19.50 -5.99
CA PHE A 95 5.24 18.83 -4.69
C PHE A 95 6.65 18.48 -4.18
N PHE A 96 7.64 19.30 -4.50
CA PHE A 96 8.99 19.13 -3.94
C PHE A 96 9.03 19.54 -2.46
N THR A 97 8.50 20.72 -2.13
CA THR A 97 8.32 21.25 -0.76
C THR A 97 7.23 20.51 0.02
N GLU A 98 6.15 20.14 -0.65
CA GLU A 98 4.93 19.67 0.00
C GLU A 98 4.81 18.14 0.02
N VAL A 99 4.04 17.62 0.98
CA VAL A 99 3.63 16.22 0.95
C VAL A 99 2.64 16.05 -0.19
N VAL A 100 2.85 15.06 -1.05
CA VAL A 100 1.95 14.76 -2.16
C VAL A 100 0.56 14.41 -1.59
N LEU A 101 -0.45 15.22 -1.94
CA LEU A 101 -1.82 15.11 -1.44
C LEU A 101 -2.67 14.25 -2.38
N GLY A 102 -3.77 13.70 -1.86
CA GLY A 102 -4.72 12.90 -2.65
C GLY A 102 -5.37 13.69 -3.79
N ASP A 103 -5.80 14.93 -3.53
CA ASP A 103 -6.46 15.78 -4.54
C ASP A 103 -5.47 16.31 -5.58
N SER A 104 -4.16 16.16 -5.35
CA SER A 104 -3.09 16.51 -6.29
C SER A 104 -3.15 15.73 -7.61
N PHE A 105 -3.95 14.65 -7.65
CA PHE A 105 -4.09 13.78 -8.81
C PHE A 105 -5.45 13.87 -9.50
N ALA A 106 -6.27 14.88 -9.20
CA ALA A 106 -7.55 15.10 -9.88
C ALA A 106 -7.40 15.21 -11.41
N GLU A 107 -6.25 15.68 -11.90
CA GLU A 107 -5.90 15.71 -13.33
C GLU A 107 -5.81 14.31 -13.96
N ILE A 108 -5.51 13.27 -13.18
CA ILE A 108 -5.45 11.88 -13.63
C ILE A 108 -6.85 11.26 -13.62
N GLU A 109 -7.68 11.62 -12.65
CA GLU A 109 -9.07 11.16 -12.59
C GLU A 109 -9.93 11.80 -13.69
N SER A 110 -9.70 13.08 -13.99
CA SER A 110 -10.41 13.81 -15.04
C SER A 110 -10.10 13.33 -16.46
N LEU A 111 -9.10 12.46 -16.63
CA LEU A 111 -8.80 11.80 -17.91
C LEU A 111 -9.96 10.93 -18.42
N GLY A 112 -10.81 10.43 -17.51
CA GLY A 112 -11.85 9.45 -17.84
C GLY A 112 -11.29 8.16 -18.45
N ALA A 113 -9.99 7.90 -18.27
CA ALA A 113 -9.28 6.78 -18.85
C ALA A 113 -9.51 5.49 -18.04
N PRO A 114 -9.47 4.31 -18.68
CA PRO A 114 -9.52 3.04 -17.95
C PRO A 114 -8.38 2.93 -16.94
N GLU A 115 -8.72 2.63 -15.69
CA GLU A 115 -7.74 2.65 -14.58
C GLU A 115 -6.56 1.71 -14.80
N HIS A 116 -6.81 0.56 -15.43
CA HIS A 116 -5.77 -0.41 -15.74
C HIS A 116 -4.73 0.13 -16.72
N PHE A 117 -5.06 1.12 -17.56
CA PHE A 117 -4.10 1.81 -18.43
C PHE A 117 -3.18 2.71 -17.63
N CYS A 118 -3.74 3.51 -16.70
CA CYS A 118 -2.97 4.37 -15.81
C CYS A 118 -2.04 3.52 -14.94
N ALA A 119 -2.56 2.45 -14.33
CA ALA A 119 -1.79 1.56 -13.47
C ALA A 119 -0.66 0.86 -14.23
N ASP A 120 -0.91 0.42 -15.46
CA ASP A 120 0.11 -0.22 -16.30
C ASP A 120 1.25 0.75 -16.67
N GLU A 121 0.93 1.98 -17.05
CA GLU A 121 1.96 3.01 -17.34
C GLU A 121 2.81 3.32 -16.12
N LEU A 122 2.19 3.50 -14.95
CA LEU A 122 2.91 3.77 -13.71
C LEU A 122 3.81 2.59 -13.34
N LEU A 123 3.34 1.35 -13.50
CA LEU A 123 4.17 0.15 -13.30
C LEU A 123 5.31 0.06 -14.32
N GLU A 124 5.11 0.50 -15.57
CA GLU A 124 6.17 0.58 -16.57
C GLU A 124 7.26 1.58 -16.15
N ILE A 125 6.88 2.76 -15.62
CA ILE A 125 7.83 3.74 -15.05
C ILE A 125 8.59 3.13 -13.87
N LEU A 126 7.90 2.44 -12.96
CA LEU A 126 8.51 1.82 -11.78
C LEU A 126 9.51 0.71 -12.15
N ASN A 127 9.20 -0.06 -13.19
CA ASN A 127 10.01 -1.17 -13.66
C ASN A 127 11.14 -0.76 -14.64
N SER A 128 11.27 0.54 -14.96
CA SER A 128 12.40 1.06 -15.72
C SER A 128 13.75 0.91 -14.98
N ASP A 129 14.88 1.17 -15.64
CA ASP A 129 16.24 0.99 -15.12
C ASP A 129 16.37 1.41 -13.65
N LYS A 130 16.75 0.47 -12.76
CA LYS A 130 16.77 0.64 -11.31
C LYS A 130 17.48 1.91 -10.85
N ARG A 131 18.60 2.29 -11.48
CA ARG A 131 19.46 3.41 -11.02
C ARG A 131 19.06 4.77 -11.58
N LYS A 132 18.20 4.80 -12.61
CA LYS A 132 17.77 6.02 -13.30
C LYS A 132 16.32 6.38 -13.00
N CYS A 133 15.97 7.61 -13.33
CA CYS A 133 14.61 8.14 -13.24
C CYS A 133 14.00 8.02 -11.83
N LEU A 134 14.82 8.14 -10.79
CA LEU A 134 14.42 7.96 -9.39
C LEU A 134 13.26 8.90 -9.00
N THR A 135 13.30 10.15 -9.47
CA THR A 135 12.20 11.12 -9.27
C THR A 135 10.90 10.70 -9.92
N LEU A 136 10.93 10.26 -11.19
CA LEU A 136 9.73 9.78 -11.86
C LEU A 136 9.15 8.56 -11.16
N LYS A 137 10.02 7.63 -10.73
CA LYS A 137 9.59 6.44 -9.98
C LYS A 137 8.97 6.78 -8.64
N TYR A 138 9.55 7.75 -7.92
CA TYR A 138 9.02 8.19 -6.64
C TYR A 138 7.59 8.71 -6.77
N TYR A 139 7.36 9.63 -7.70
CA TYR A 139 6.01 10.18 -7.91
C TYR A 139 5.07 9.17 -8.57
N ALA A 140 5.52 8.36 -9.52
CA ALA A 140 4.73 7.27 -10.08
C ALA A 140 4.27 6.28 -9.00
N LYS A 141 5.13 5.97 -8.03
CA LYS A 141 4.78 5.12 -6.87
C LYS A 141 3.69 5.76 -6.02
N LYS A 142 3.80 7.06 -5.71
CA LYS A 142 2.80 7.77 -4.89
C LYS A 142 1.45 7.89 -5.63
N ILE A 143 1.47 8.15 -6.94
CA ILE A 143 0.27 8.16 -7.78
C ILE A 143 -0.38 6.77 -7.81
N LEU A 144 0.40 5.73 -8.08
CA LEU A 144 -0.12 4.36 -8.15
C LEU A 144 -0.72 3.92 -6.81
N TYR A 145 -0.06 4.27 -5.71
CA TYR A 145 -0.56 4.06 -4.35
C TYR A 145 -1.93 4.70 -4.16
N PHE A 146 -2.06 5.99 -4.51
CA PHE A 146 -3.31 6.73 -4.40
C PHE A 146 -4.43 6.16 -5.27
N LEU A 147 -4.18 5.93 -6.56
CA LEU A 147 -5.19 5.42 -7.50
C LEU A 147 -5.74 4.06 -7.05
N ARG A 148 -4.86 3.17 -6.57
CA ARG A 148 -5.27 1.87 -6.06
C ARG A 148 -6.09 2.00 -4.78
N GLN A 149 -5.68 2.85 -3.83
CA GLN A 149 -6.46 3.09 -2.62
C GLN A 149 -7.87 3.61 -2.93
N GLN A 150 -8.01 4.55 -3.87
CA GLN A 150 -9.31 5.06 -4.30
C GLN A 150 -10.19 3.96 -4.88
N ASN A 151 -9.67 3.14 -5.80
CA ASN A 151 -10.42 2.02 -6.35
C ASN A 151 -10.82 1.02 -5.26
N ILE A 152 -9.90 0.67 -4.34
CA ILE A 152 -10.19 -0.24 -3.23
C ILE A 152 -11.29 0.31 -2.32
N LEU A 153 -11.29 1.62 -2.02
CA LEU A 153 -12.38 2.24 -1.24
C LEU A 153 -13.72 2.18 -1.97
N ARG A 154 -13.74 2.39 -3.29
CA ARG A 154 -14.97 2.25 -4.09
C ARG A 154 -15.47 0.81 -4.05
N ASN A 155 -14.58 -0.17 -4.20
CA ASN A 155 -14.93 -1.60 -4.09
C ASN A 155 -15.41 -1.98 -2.68
N LEU A 156 -14.81 -1.38 -1.64
CA LEU A 156 -15.26 -1.58 -0.26
C LEU A 156 -16.67 -1.02 -0.04
N LYS A 157 -16.99 0.16 -0.57
CA LYS A 157 -18.35 0.71 -0.49
C LYS A 157 -19.36 -0.19 -1.18
N VAL A 158 -19.06 -0.62 -2.41
CA VAL A 158 -19.91 -1.57 -3.16
C VAL A 158 -20.06 -2.90 -2.41
N PHE A 159 -19.01 -3.38 -1.74
CA PHE A 159 -19.06 -4.57 -0.91
C PHE A 159 -19.97 -4.40 0.32
N LEU A 160 -19.88 -3.26 1.01
CA LEU A 160 -20.67 -2.95 2.21
C LEU A 160 -22.16 -2.75 1.90
N GLU A 161 -22.50 -2.31 0.68
CA GLU A 161 -23.89 -2.17 0.20
C GLU A 161 -24.57 -3.52 -0.10
N ARG A 162 -23.82 -4.62 -0.20
CA ARG A 162 -24.39 -5.96 -0.44
C ARG A 162 -25.18 -6.46 0.79
N PRO A 163 -26.22 -7.28 0.60
CA PRO A 163 -26.88 -7.97 1.70
C PRO A 163 -25.89 -8.74 2.59
N PRO A 164 -26.10 -8.80 3.93
CA PRO A 164 -25.16 -9.43 4.87
C PRO A 164 -24.78 -10.88 4.50
N GLU A 165 -25.69 -11.63 3.87
CA GLU A 165 -25.49 -13.02 3.47
C GLU A 165 -24.49 -13.17 2.32
N LEU A 166 -24.34 -12.12 1.50
CA LEU A 166 -23.39 -12.07 0.38
C LEU A 166 -22.04 -11.46 0.77
N GLN A 167 -21.91 -10.95 2.00
CA GLN A 167 -20.67 -10.36 2.49
C GLN A 167 -19.70 -11.44 2.99
N SER A 168 -18.77 -11.83 2.14
CA SER A 168 -17.69 -12.74 2.52
C SER A 168 -16.66 -12.02 3.41
N ALA A 169 -16.41 -12.57 4.60
CA ALA A 169 -15.36 -12.05 5.48
C ALA A 169 -13.95 -12.16 4.88
N LEU A 170 -13.70 -13.15 4.00
CA LEU A 170 -12.43 -13.26 3.28
C LEU A 170 -12.26 -12.10 2.31
N GLU A 171 -13.31 -11.78 1.53
CA GLU A 171 -13.28 -10.65 0.58
C GLU A 171 -13.06 -9.32 1.33
N GLY A 172 -13.81 -9.10 2.42
CA GLY A 172 -13.61 -7.92 3.27
C GLY A 172 -12.20 -7.82 3.86
N ALA A 173 -11.64 -8.94 4.35
CA ALA A 173 -10.27 -8.99 4.85
C ALA A 173 -9.23 -8.70 3.76
N VAL A 174 -9.45 -9.18 2.53
CA VAL A 174 -8.61 -8.87 1.37
C VAL A 174 -8.67 -7.38 1.01
N LEU A 175 -9.86 -6.75 1.05
CA LEU A 175 -10.00 -5.33 0.79
C LEU A 175 -9.26 -4.46 1.81
N VAL A 176 -9.35 -4.80 3.11
CA VAL A 176 -8.58 -4.14 4.18
C VAL A 176 -7.07 -4.29 3.93
N ASP A 177 -6.64 -5.50 3.57
CA ASP A 177 -5.24 -5.81 3.28
C ASP A 177 -4.71 -5.02 2.07
N GLN A 178 -5.44 -5.05 0.96
CA GLN A 178 -5.13 -4.30 -0.25
C GLN A 178 -5.05 -2.79 0.02
N TYR A 179 -5.93 -2.23 0.85
CA TYR A 179 -5.93 -0.80 1.11
C TYR A 179 -4.71 -0.34 1.92
N CYS A 180 -4.29 -1.14 2.90
CA CYS A 180 -3.06 -0.88 3.67
C CYS A 180 -1.79 -1.22 2.87
N ASN A 181 -1.88 -2.09 1.87
CA ASN A 181 -0.76 -2.55 1.05
C ASN A 181 -1.06 -2.42 -0.46
N PRO A 182 -1.40 -1.22 -0.97
CA PRO A 182 -1.95 -1.07 -2.33
C PRO A 182 -0.93 -1.42 -3.40
N LEU A 183 0.37 -1.37 -3.10
CA LEU A 183 1.42 -1.74 -4.04
C LEU A 183 1.72 -3.24 -4.06
N ALA A 184 1.20 -4.00 -3.09
CA ALA A 184 1.35 -5.45 -3.08
C ALA A 184 0.44 -6.09 -4.15
N ASP A 185 0.89 -7.18 -4.75
CA ASP A 185 0.10 -7.96 -5.71
C ASP A 185 -0.78 -8.96 -4.97
N VAL A 186 -1.76 -8.43 -4.23
CA VAL A 186 -2.74 -9.20 -3.47
C VAL A 186 -4.05 -9.17 -4.25
N THR A 187 -4.54 -10.32 -4.70
CA THR A 187 -5.86 -10.43 -5.33
C THR A 187 -6.71 -11.48 -4.62
N LEU A 188 -8.02 -11.34 -4.70
CA LEU A 188 -8.95 -12.28 -4.10
C LEU A 188 -8.79 -13.67 -4.71
N GLU A 189 -8.49 -13.77 -6.00
CA GLU A 189 -8.27 -15.03 -6.71
C GLU A 189 -7.03 -15.76 -6.19
N SER A 190 -5.91 -15.04 -6.02
CA SER A 190 -4.67 -15.60 -5.48
C SER A 190 -4.84 -16.11 -4.05
N ILE A 191 -5.52 -15.34 -3.20
CA ILE A 191 -5.82 -15.74 -1.82
C ILE A 191 -6.78 -16.93 -1.81
N SER A 192 -7.82 -16.91 -2.65
CA SER A 192 -8.78 -18.01 -2.76
C SER A 192 -8.13 -19.31 -3.23
N ALA A 193 -7.16 -19.24 -4.15
CA ALA A 193 -6.40 -20.40 -4.60
C ALA A 193 -5.55 -21.03 -3.48
N GLN A 194 -4.91 -20.21 -2.64
CA GLN A 194 -4.18 -20.68 -1.45
C GLN A 194 -5.12 -21.34 -0.43
N ILE A 195 -6.31 -20.76 -0.21
CA ILE A 195 -7.34 -21.35 0.64
C ILE A 195 -7.81 -22.70 0.09
N GLU A 196 -7.93 -22.83 -1.23
CA GLU A 196 -8.31 -24.10 -1.86
C GLU A 196 -7.22 -25.17 -1.67
N GLU A 197 -5.94 -24.81 -1.77
CA GLU A 197 -4.82 -25.74 -1.47
C GLU A 197 -4.89 -26.27 -0.03
N ILE A 198 -5.22 -25.40 0.93
CA ILE A 198 -5.41 -25.81 2.33
C ILE A 198 -6.66 -26.70 2.45
N THR A 199 -7.75 -26.34 1.78
CA THR A 199 -9.00 -27.12 1.76
C THR A 199 -8.75 -28.53 1.23
N ASP A 200 -7.95 -28.69 0.19
CA ASP A 200 -7.56 -30.00 -0.36
C ASP A 200 -6.75 -30.83 0.64
N LYS A 201 -5.86 -30.21 1.43
CA LYS A 201 -5.14 -30.90 2.50
C LYS A 201 -6.10 -31.38 3.60
N VAL A 202 -7.11 -30.58 3.93
CA VAL A 202 -8.17 -30.97 4.89
C VAL A 202 -9.02 -32.10 4.33
N LYS A 203 -9.45 -32.04 3.07
CA LYS A 203 -10.16 -33.13 2.39
C LYS A 203 -9.35 -34.42 2.38
N LYS A 204 -8.03 -34.36 2.13
CA LYS A 204 -7.12 -35.52 2.22
C LYS A 204 -7.07 -36.11 3.63
N ASN A 205 -6.92 -35.28 4.67
CA ASN A 205 -6.94 -35.76 6.06
C ASN A 205 -8.28 -36.38 6.45
N LEU A 206 -9.39 -35.76 6.03
CA LEU A 206 -10.74 -36.23 6.27
C LEU A 206 -11.01 -37.58 5.59
N ARG A 207 -10.52 -37.76 4.34
CA ARG A 207 -10.65 -39.03 3.60
C ARG A 207 -10.01 -40.21 4.32
N VAL A 208 -8.90 -39.99 5.03
CA VAL A 208 -8.23 -41.03 5.83
C VAL A 208 -9.11 -41.49 7.00
N LYS A 209 -9.88 -40.56 7.60
CA LYS A 209 -10.77 -40.87 8.72
C LYS A 209 -12.15 -41.38 8.28
N ASN A 210 -12.69 -40.81 7.20
CA ASN A 210 -14.00 -41.12 6.67
C ASN A 210 -14.01 -40.90 5.14
N ALA A 211 -13.78 -41.97 4.37
CA ALA A 211 -13.68 -41.91 2.92
C ALA A 211 -14.98 -41.53 2.20
N THR A 212 -16.13 -41.67 2.87
CA THR A 212 -17.46 -41.38 2.32
C THR A 212 -18.03 -40.04 2.82
N HIS A 213 -17.22 -39.21 3.47
CA HIS A 213 -17.68 -37.97 4.09
C HIS A 213 -18.30 -37.00 3.05
N PRO A 214 -19.47 -36.38 3.30
CA PRO A 214 -20.14 -35.52 2.33
C PRO A 214 -19.29 -34.33 1.84
N SER A 215 -18.48 -33.73 2.72
CA SER A 215 -17.57 -32.63 2.36
C SER A 215 -16.49 -32.97 1.34
N LEU A 216 -16.26 -34.25 1.05
CA LEU A 216 -15.34 -34.67 -0.03
C LEU A 216 -15.95 -34.43 -1.43
N ARG A 217 -17.28 -34.34 -1.52
CA ARG A 217 -18.02 -34.12 -2.78
C ARG A 217 -18.24 -32.64 -3.07
N ALA A 218 -17.87 -31.75 -2.15
CA ALA A 218 -17.98 -30.32 -2.32
C ALA A 218 -17.16 -29.85 -3.54
N SER A 219 -17.85 -29.41 -4.58
CA SER A 219 -17.28 -28.77 -5.78
C SER A 219 -16.63 -27.43 -5.42
N GLN A 220 -15.77 -26.93 -6.30
CA GLN A 220 -15.26 -25.56 -6.18
C GLN A 220 -16.44 -24.57 -6.20
N GLY A 221 -16.68 -23.88 -5.09
CA GLY A 221 -17.63 -22.76 -5.01
C GLY A 221 -19.00 -23.07 -4.41
N ASP A 222 -19.35 -24.33 -4.14
CA ASP A 222 -20.65 -24.66 -3.54
C ASP A 222 -20.66 -24.43 -2.02
N CYS A 223 -21.49 -23.48 -1.58
CA CYS A 223 -21.85 -23.33 -0.17
C CYS A 223 -22.99 -24.32 0.16
N PHE A 224 -22.65 -25.41 0.83
CA PHE A 224 -23.61 -26.35 1.40
C PHE A 224 -23.47 -26.36 2.93
N VAL A 225 -24.48 -26.86 3.63
CA VAL A 225 -24.44 -27.00 5.09
C VAL A 225 -24.61 -28.48 5.43
N LEU A 226 -23.71 -29.01 6.27
CA LEU A 226 -23.85 -30.35 6.82
C LEU A 226 -24.92 -30.34 7.90
N GLU A 227 -25.98 -31.13 7.78
CA GLU A 227 -27.00 -31.22 8.85
C GLU A 227 -26.53 -32.08 10.04
N ASN A 228 -25.64 -33.03 9.80
CA ASN A 228 -25.18 -33.97 10.83
C ASN A 228 -24.01 -33.39 11.65
N LEU A 229 -24.21 -33.24 12.95
CA LEU A 229 -23.23 -32.69 13.88
C LEU A 229 -21.94 -33.51 13.95
N GLU A 230 -22.00 -34.83 13.81
CA GLU A 230 -20.81 -35.70 13.83
C GLU A 230 -19.92 -35.48 12.60
N PHE A 231 -20.52 -35.25 11.43
CA PHE A 231 -19.77 -34.84 10.25
C PHE A 231 -19.13 -33.47 10.42
N GLN A 232 -19.84 -32.51 11.03
CA GLN A 232 -19.25 -31.21 11.36
C GLN A 232 -18.07 -31.35 12.36
N LYS A 233 -18.19 -32.20 13.39
CA LYS A 233 -17.09 -32.52 14.32
C LYS A 233 -15.86 -33.07 13.61
N GLN A 234 -16.06 -34.01 12.68
CA GLN A 234 -14.98 -34.61 11.90
C GLN A 234 -14.24 -33.57 11.06
N VAL A 235 -14.97 -32.61 10.46
CA VAL A 235 -14.37 -31.48 9.72
C VAL A 235 -13.55 -30.59 10.66
N ILE A 236 -14.09 -30.19 11.82
CA ILE A 236 -13.36 -29.38 12.81
C ILE A 236 -12.09 -30.07 13.28
N CYS A 237 -12.14 -31.38 13.57
CA CYS A 237 -10.96 -32.15 13.94
C CYS A 237 -9.92 -32.23 12.81
N ALA A 238 -10.35 -32.37 11.55
CA ALA A 238 -9.46 -32.38 10.39
C ALA A 238 -8.84 -31.00 10.15
N LEU A 239 -9.60 -29.91 10.35
CA LEU A 239 -9.10 -28.54 10.27
C LEU A 239 -7.99 -28.31 11.29
N ASN A 240 -8.22 -28.67 12.56
CA ASN A 240 -7.22 -28.50 13.61
C ASN A 240 -5.93 -29.28 13.30
N ALA A 241 -6.05 -30.53 12.84
CA ALA A 241 -4.91 -31.35 12.47
C ALA A 241 -4.11 -30.76 11.30
N VAL A 242 -4.79 -30.22 10.27
CA VAL A 242 -4.09 -29.64 9.12
C VAL A 242 -3.49 -28.27 9.47
N LEU A 243 -4.26 -27.36 10.07
CA LEU A 243 -3.80 -26.00 10.34
C LEU A 243 -2.69 -25.99 11.39
N TYR A 244 -2.87 -26.67 12.51
CA TYR A 244 -1.97 -26.54 13.66
C TYR A 244 -0.89 -27.62 13.69
N ASP A 245 -1.21 -28.87 13.33
CA ASP A 245 -0.21 -29.96 13.42
C ASP A 245 0.61 -30.09 12.13
N GLN A 246 0.00 -29.97 10.94
CA GLN A 246 0.74 -30.11 9.68
C GLN A 246 1.31 -28.78 9.17
N LEU A 247 0.48 -27.74 9.10
CA LEU A 247 0.87 -26.44 8.56
C LEU A 247 1.49 -25.52 9.61
N GLN A 248 1.33 -25.81 10.90
CA GLN A 248 1.95 -25.06 12.00
C GLN A 248 1.52 -23.59 12.06
N TYR A 249 0.25 -23.32 11.76
CA TYR A 249 -0.34 -22.01 12.04
C TYR A 249 -0.29 -21.71 13.53
N LYS A 250 -0.02 -20.44 13.90
CA LYS A 250 0.03 -20.04 15.31
C LYS A 250 -0.29 -18.57 15.52
N GLY A 251 -0.75 -18.26 16.73
CA GLY A 251 -0.85 -16.91 17.23
C GLY A 251 0.52 -16.25 17.44
N ASN A 252 0.66 -14.96 17.13
CA ASN A 252 1.88 -14.20 17.42
C ASN A 252 1.82 -13.54 18.81
N GLU A 253 2.17 -14.28 19.85
CA GLU A 253 2.18 -13.73 21.21
C GLU A 253 3.39 -12.81 21.48
N ARG A 254 4.54 -13.09 20.85
CA ARG A 254 5.78 -12.34 21.07
C ARG A 254 5.76 -10.94 20.46
N ASP A 255 5.14 -10.83 19.29
CA ASP A 255 5.07 -9.59 18.51
C ASP A 255 3.62 -9.37 18.04
N TYR A 256 2.71 -9.29 19.02
CA TYR A 256 1.26 -9.22 18.80
C TYR A 256 0.85 -8.00 17.97
N TYR A 257 1.46 -6.85 18.25
CA TYR A 257 1.15 -5.56 17.60
C TYR A 257 1.85 -5.36 16.26
N ASN A 258 2.42 -6.42 15.66
CA ASN A 258 2.92 -6.36 14.30
C ASN A 258 1.76 -6.26 13.30
N PRO A 259 1.71 -5.22 12.44
CA PRO A 259 0.62 -5.06 11.47
C PRO A 259 0.53 -6.22 10.46
N LEU A 260 1.65 -6.90 10.18
CA LEU A 260 1.68 -8.08 9.30
C LEU A 260 0.86 -9.25 9.84
N ASN A 261 0.50 -9.26 11.12
CA ASN A 261 -0.37 -10.30 11.68
C ASN A 261 -1.85 -10.08 11.33
N SER A 262 -2.24 -8.91 10.80
CA SER A 262 -3.61 -8.57 10.42
C SER A 262 -3.89 -8.73 8.92
N TYR A 263 -2.85 -8.72 8.09
CA TYR A 263 -2.95 -8.81 6.64
C TYR A 263 -3.07 -10.27 6.20
N ILE A 264 -4.18 -10.65 5.56
CA ILE A 264 -4.48 -12.05 5.25
C ILE A 264 -3.42 -12.70 4.35
N HIS A 265 -2.83 -11.93 3.40
CA HIS A 265 -1.75 -12.45 2.56
C HIS A 265 -0.49 -12.80 3.37
N GLN A 266 -0.18 -12.00 4.40
CA GLN A 266 0.94 -12.25 5.31
C GLN A 266 0.63 -13.37 6.29
N VAL A 267 -0.61 -13.49 6.74
CA VAL A 267 -1.03 -14.59 7.63
C VAL A 267 -0.92 -15.93 6.91
N LEU A 268 -1.30 -16.01 5.63
CA LEU A 268 -1.12 -17.22 4.83
C LEU A 268 0.37 -17.53 4.59
N LEU A 269 1.18 -16.52 4.23
CA LEU A 269 2.60 -16.68 3.96
C LEU A 269 3.42 -17.07 5.20
N ARG A 270 3.23 -16.35 6.31
CA ARG A 270 3.99 -16.51 7.56
C ARG A 270 3.37 -17.54 8.50
N ARG A 271 2.15 -18.00 8.21
CA ARG A 271 1.34 -18.90 9.05
C ARG A 271 1.19 -18.38 10.49
N THR A 272 1.16 -17.06 10.63
CA THR A 272 1.23 -16.37 11.91
C THR A 272 0.27 -15.19 11.88
N GLY A 273 -0.59 -15.05 12.89
CA GLY A 273 -1.62 -14.01 12.91
C GLY A 273 -2.09 -13.61 14.31
N ILE A 274 -3.05 -12.69 14.35
CA ILE A 274 -3.83 -12.32 15.56
C ILE A 274 -5.18 -13.05 15.59
N PRO A 275 -5.91 -13.07 16.73
CA PRO A 275 -7.15 -13.83 16.86
C PRO A 275 -8.14 -13.63 15.72
N ILE A 276 -8.44 -12.39 15.35
CA ILE A 276 -9.41 -12.11 14.29
C ILE A 276 -8.98 -12.64 12.91
N SER A 277 -7.70 -12.48 12.56
CA SER A 277 -7.18 -12.92 11.26
C SER A 277 -7.16 -14.45 11.11
N LEU A 278 -6.81 -15.16 12.19
CA LEU A 278 -6.82 -16.63 12.21
C LEU A 278 -8.25 -17.16 12.22
N SER A 279 -9.17 -16.48 12.89
CA SER A 279 -10.59 -16.81 12.88
C SER A 279 -11.23 -16.61 11.50
N VAL A 280 -10.86 -15.56 10.75
CA VAL A 280 -11.29 -15.37 9.35
C VAL A 280 -10.84 -16.54 8.47
N LEU A 281 -9.57 -16.95 8.58
CA LEU A 281 -9.04 -18.12 7.87
C LEU A 281 -9.81 -19.39 8.25
N TYR A 282 -9.97 -19.63 9.54
CA TYR A 282 -10.60 -20.83 10.08
C TYR A 282 -12.07 -20.95 9.64
N MET A 283 -12.87 -19.90 9.80
CA MET A 283 -14.29 -19.92 9.43
C MET A 283 -14.50 -20.01 7.92
N THR A 284 -13.59 -19.44 7.12
CA THR A 284 -13.63 -19.56 5.66
C THR A 284 -13.43 -21.01 5.22
N LEU A 285 -12.43 -21.69 5.80
CA LEU A 285 -12.18 -23.11 5.54
C LEU A 285 -13.33 -24.01 6.02
N ALA A 286 -13.84 -23.74 7.22
CA ALA A 286 -14.97 -24.48 7.79
C ALA A 286 -16.23 -24.36 6.91
N ARG A 287 -16.56 -23.14 6.46
CA ARG A 287 -17.70 -22.88 5.58
C ARG A 287 -17.58 -23.64 4.25
N LYS A 288 -16.41 -23.65 3.62
CA LYS A 288 -16.13 -24.44 2.40
C LYS A 288 -16.31 -25.94 2.57
N LEU A 289 -16.18 -26.45 3.80
CA LEU A 289 -16.35 -27.86 4.14
C LEU A 289 -17.73 -28.17 4.74
N GLY A 290 -18.64 -27.20 4.71
CA GLY A 290 -20.04 -27.34 5.13
C GLY A 290 -20.32 -27.12 6.61
N VAL A 291 -19.39 -26.50 7.34
CA VAL A 291 -19.55 -26.16 8.77
C VAL A 291 -19.74 -24.65 8.92
N PRO A 292 -20.97 -24.18 9.22
CA PRO A 292 -21.22 -22.76 9.44
C PRO A 292 -20.69 -22.34 10.82
N LEU A 293 -19.72 -21.43 10.82
CA LEU A 293 -19.20 -20.78 12.02
C LEU A 293 -19.52 -19.29 11.96
N GLU A 294 -19.87 -18.72 13.11
CA GLU A 294 -20.26 -17.32 13.24
C GLU A 294 -19.21 -16.55 14.05
N PRO A 295 -18.79 -15.36 13.61
CA PRO A 295 -17.79 -14.58 14.33
C PRO A 295 -18.35 -13.96 15.61
N VAL A 296 -17.54 -13.89 16.67
CA VAL A 296 -17.91 -13.31 17.98
C VAL A 296 -16.85 -12.29 18.41
N ASN A 297 -17.26 -11.05 18.65
CA ASN A 297 -16.38 -9.96 19.08
C ASN A 297 -16.17 -9.98 20.60
N PHE A 298 -15.54 -11.04 21.11
CA PHE A 298 -15.26 -11.17 22.53
C PHE A 298 -14.26 -10.10 23.02
N PRO A 299 -14.33 -9.62 24.28
CA PRO A 299 -13.37 -8.65 24.78
C PRO A 299 -11.95 -9.21 24.74
N ASN A 300 -10.95 -8.40 24.33
CA ASN A 300 -9.53 -8.77 24.25
C ASN A 300 -9.16 -10.03 23.44
N HIS A 301 -10.14 -10.72 22.83
CA HIS A 301 -9.93 -11.95 22.07
C HIS A 301 -11.01 -12.12 21.00
N PHE A 302 -10.74 -12.82 19.91
CA PHE A 302 -11.76 -13.02 18.86
C PHE A 302 -12.08 -14.49 18.72
N LEU A 303 -13.37 -14.83 18.83
CA LEU A 303 -13.84 -16.21 18.86
C LEU A 303 -14.75 -16.49 17.67
N LEU A 304 -14.95 -17.77 17.39
CA LEU A 304 -16.02 -18.24 16.51
C LEU A 304 -17.02 -19.01 17.37
N ARG A 305 -18.32 -18.88 17.12
CA ARG A 305 -19.33 -19.74 17.74
C ARG A 305 -19.87 -20.74 16.73
N TRP A 306 -20.18 -21.92 17.24
CA TRP A 306 -20.63 -23.08 16.48
C TRP A 306 -21.90 -23.63 17.11
N CYS A 307 -23.02 -23.55 16.39
CA CYS A 307 -24.32 -24.02 16.86
C CYS A 307 -24.38 -25.54 16.86
N GLN A 308 -24.67 -26.16 18.01
CA GLN A 308 -24.80 -27.62 18.12
C GLN A 308 -26.25 -28.10 18.15
N ASN A 309 -27.21 -27.18 18.26
CA ASN A 309 -28.64 -27.50 18.39
C ASN A 309 -29.38 -27.30 17.05
N GLN A 310 -30.27 -28.24 16.70
CA GLN A 310 -31.08 -28.16 15.46
C GLN A 310 -32.13 -27.05 15.55
N ARG A 311 -32.58 -26.71 16.75
CA ARG A 311 -33.40 -25.53 17.00
C ARG A 311 -32.45 -24.38 17.31
N ARG A 312 -32.18 -23.53 16.31
CA ARG A 312 -31.40 -22.30 16.52
C ARG A 312 -32.09 -21.49 17.63
N SER A 313 -31.45 -21.45 18.79
CA SER A 313 -31.85 -20.64 19.94
C SER A 313 -30.73 -19.64 20.20
N ASP A 314 -31.08 -18.50 20.79
CA ASP A 314 -30.10 -17.47 21.15
C ASP A 314 -29.45 -17.75 22.52
N ASP A 315 -29.72 -18.91 23.13
CA ASP A 315 -29.08 -19.33 24.38
C ASP A 315 -27.58 -19.64 24.16
N ILE A 316 -26.72 -19.00 24.96
CA ILE A 316 -25.27 -19.18 24.95
C ILE A 316 -24.84 -20.64 25.16
N TYR A 317 -25.67 -21.45 25.83
CA TYR A 317 -25.37 -22.86 26.10
C TYR A 317 -25.59 -23.79 24.90
N ASP A 318 -26.27 -23.32 23.85
CA ASP A 318 -26.45 -24.07 22.59
C ASP A 318 -25.22 -23.99 21.66
N TYR A 319 -24.22 -23.19 22.04
CA TYR A 319 -23.04 -22.91 21.23
C TYR A 319 -21.75 -23.41 21.88
N VAL A 320 -20.85 -23.91 21.03
CA VAL A 320 -19.45 -24.11 21.37
C VAL A 320 -18.64 -22.99 20.74
N TYR A 321 -17.72 -22.41 21.50
CA TYR A 321 -16.83 -21.36 21.05
C TYR A 321 -15.49 -21.96 20.64
N ILE A 322 -14.96 -21.52 19.50
CA ILE A 322 -13.72 -22.00 18.92
C ILE A 322 -12.70 -20.87 18.95
N ASP A 323 -11.59 -21.12 19.61
CA ASP A 323 -10.44 -20.22 19.64
C ASP A 323 -9.42 -20.61 18.55
N ALA A 324 -9.48 -19.95 17.40
CA ALA A 324 -8.54 -20.19 16.31
C ALA A 324 -7.10 -19.73 16.62
N PHE A 325 -6.92 -18.81 17.59
CA PHE A 325 -5.59 -18.39 18.06
C PHE A 325 -4.99 -19.46 18.99
N GLY A 326 -5.82 -19.99 19.89
CA GLY A 326 -5.53 -21.09 20.81
C GLY A 326 -5.60 -22.48 20.18
N LYS A 327 -5.18 -22.62 18.91
CA LYS A 327 -5.11 -23.90 18.17
C LYS A 327 -6.46 -24.63 18.00
N GLY A 328 -7.53 -23.87 17.77
CA GLY A 328 -8.87 -24.41 17.52
C GLY A 328 -9.49 -25.04 18.76
N LYS A 329 -9.09 -24.59 19.96
CA LYS A 329 -9.64 -25.08 21.23
C LYS A 329 -11.14 -24.79 21.27
N GLN A 330 -11.92 -25.83 21.57
CA GLN A 330 -13.35 -25.74 21.79
C GLN A 330 -13.61 -25.40 23.26
N LEU A 331 -14.47 -24.42 23.49
CA LEU A 331 -14.74 -23.80 24.79
C LEU A 331 -16.25 -23.69 25.00
N ALA A 332 -16.71 -24.02 26.20
CA ALA A 332 -18.03 -23.60 26.67
C ALA A 332 -18.02 -22.10 27.04
N ALA A 333 -19.18 -21.45 27.09
CA ALA A 333 -19.30 -20.03 27.39
C ALA A 333 -18.50 -19.60 28.65
N LYS A 334 -18.61 -20.36 29.75
CA LYS A 334 -17.87 -20.10 31.00
C LYS A 334 -16.35 -20.25 30.85
N GLU A 335 -15.88 -21.08 29.93
CA GLU A 335 -14.45 -21.26 29.68
C GLU A 335 -13.86 -20.10 28.87
N CYS A 336 -14.67 -19.37 28.10
CA CYS A 336 -14.26 -18.16 27.40
C CYS A 336 -13.84 -17.06 28.40
N GLU A 337 -14.52 -16.95 29.54
CA GLU A 337 -14.19 -15.99 30.59
C GLU A 337 -12.77 -16.20 31.15
N ASN A 338 -12.28 -17.44 31.15
CA ASN A 338 -10.92 -17.76 31.59
C ASN A 338 -9.85 -17.15 30.68
N LEU A 339 -10.17 -16.84 29.41
CA LEU A 339 -9.24 -16.19 28.49
C LEU A 339 -8.99 -14.73 28.87
N ILE A 340 -10.00 -14.06 29.44
CA ILE A 340 -9.96 -12.63 29.79
C ILE A 340 -9.89 -12.36 31.29
N ARG A 341 -10.05 -13.41 32.11
CA ARG A 341 -10.04 -13.39 33.58
C ARG A 341 -11.10 -12.48 34.22
N HIS A 342 -12.21 -12.23 33.51
CA HIS A 342 -13.32 -11.40 33.96
C HIS A 342 -14.65 -11.92 33.39
N GLN A 343 -15.75 -11.71 34.12
CA GLN A 343 -17.10 -12.05 33.66
C GLN A 343 -17.62 -11.00 32.68
N VAL A 344 -18.41 -11.44 31.70
CA VAL A 344 -19.00 -10.58 30.68
C VAL A 344 -20.48 -10.90 30.48
N GLY A 345 -21.25 -9.91 30.04
CA GLY A 345 -22.68 -10.10 29.75
C GLY A 345 -22.91 -11.02 28.55
N ALA A 346 -24.14 -11.54 28.44
CA ALA A 346 -24.56 -12.45 27.36
C ALA A 346 -24.34 -11.85 25.96
N ASP A 347 -24.48 -10.52 25.81
CA ASP A 347 -24.32 -9.82 24.53
C ASP A 347 -22.94 -10.01 23.88
N TYR A 348 -21.89 -10.24 24.68
CA TYR A 348 -20.53 -10.47 24.16
C TYR A 348 -20.33 -11.84 23.50
N TYR A 349 -21.31 -12.73 23.63
CA TYR A 349 -21.31 -14.06 23.03
C TYR A 349 -22.11 -14.13 21.72
N SER A 350 -22.75 -13.03 21.34
CA SER A 350 -23.56 -12.91 20.12
C SER A 350 -22.70 -12.89 18.86
N ALA A 351 -23.26 -13.40 17.77
CA ALA A 351 -22.63 -13.26 16.46
C ALA A 351 -22.60 -11.80 16.04
N ILE A 352 -21.54 -11.44 15.32
CA ILE A 352 -21.39 -10.12 14.71
C ILE A 352 -21.54 -10.20 13.19
N SER A 353 -21.92 -9.08 12.60
CA SER A 353 -21.94 -8.90 11.15
C SER A 353 -20.52 -8.85 10.55
N THR A 354 -20.42 -9.05 9.23
CA THR A 354 -19.15 -8.87 8.51
C THR A 354 -18.63 -7.43 8.65
N SER A 355 -19.49 -6.41 8.64
CA SER A 355 -19.11 -5.01 8.87
C SER A 355 -18.47 -4.79 10.25
N GLU A 356 -19.03 -5.38 11.31
CA GLU A 356 -18.46 -5.31 12.66
C GLU A 356 -17.13 -6.06 12.77
N LEU A 357 -17.00 -7.20 12.08
CA LEU A 357 -15.73 -7.92 11.95
C LEU A 357 -14.67 -7.02 11.30
N LEU A 358 -14.99 -6.34 10.20
CA LEU A 358 -14.06 -5.43 9.53
C LEU A 358 -13.71 -4.22 10.41
N LEU A 359 -14.67 -3.64 11.11
CA LEU A 359 -14.40 -2.58 12.10
C LEU A 359 -13.44 -3.05 13.19
N ARG A 360 -13.57 -4.29 13.66
CA ARG A 360 -12.65 -4.89 14.64
C ARG A 360 -11.25 -5.10 14.05
N MET A 361 -11.14 -5.56 12.80
CA MET A 361 -9.86 -5.71 12.09
C MET A 361 -9.16 -4.36 11.95
N VAL A 362 -9.87 -3.35 11.45
CA VAL A 362 -9.34 -1.99 11.25
C VAL A 362 -9.02 -1.33 12.59
N GLY A 363 -9.85 -1.52 13.62
CA GLY A 363 -9.59 -1.02 14.97
C GLY A 363 -8.30 -1.57 15.57
N ASN A 364 -7.94 -2.83 15.27
CA ASN A 364 -6.65 -3.38 15.68
C ASN A 364 -5.48 -2.66 14.98
N LEU A 365 -5.57 -2.42 13.67
CA LEU A 365 -4.57 -1.66 12.91
C LEU A 365 -4.44 -0.21 13.39
N LEU A 366 -5.56 0.44 13.68
CA LEU A 366 -5.63 1.79 14.22
C LEU A 366 -4.92 1.89 15.57
N ASN A 367 -5.11 0.91 16.45
CA ASN A 367 -4.41 0.84 17.73
C ASN A 367 -2.90 0.61 17.58
N ILE A 368 -2.48 -0.13 16.55
CA ILE A 368 -1.05 -0.29 16.21
C ILE A 368 -0.48 1.06 15.74
N GLY A 369 -1.18 1.76 14.84
CA GLY A 369 -0.78 3.08 14.37
C GLY A 369 -0.64 4.10 15.50
N LYS A 370 -1.59 4.14 16.44
CA LYS A 370 -1.55 5.02 17.63
C LYS A 370 -0.37 4.74 18.57
N ARG A 371 0.06 3.49 18.68
CA ARG A 371 1.18 3.09 19.56
C ARG A 371 2.54 3.37 18.95
N GLY A 372 2.61 3.58 17.64
CA GLY A 372 3.86 3.87 16.97
C GLY A 372 4.54 5.14 17.49
N GLU A 373 5.86 5.15 17.50
CA GLU A 373 6.70 6.25 18.03
C GLU A 373 6.72 7.50 17.12
N GLY A 374 5.61 7.84 16.49
CA GLY A 374 5.51 9.04 15.63
C GLY A 374 6.37 8.98 14.36
N ASN A 375 6.74 7.80 13.87
CA ASN A 375 7.43 7.66 12.59
C ASN A 375 6.45 7.72 11.40
N GLU A 376 6.97 8.01 10.21
CA GLU A 376 6.15 8.17 8.97
C GLU A 376 5.28 6.94 8.70
N LYS A 377 5.81 5.73 8.92
CA LYS A 377 5.07 4.47 8.70
C LYS A 377 3.91 4.32 9.68
N SER A 378 4.08 4.74 10.93
CA SER A 378 3.04 4.72 11.96
C SER A 378 1.93 5.72 11.65
N TYR A 379 2.27 6.94 11.22
CA TYR A 379 1.28 7.92 10.78
C TYR A 379 0.56 7.48 9.51
N GLN A 380 1.26 6.86 8.56
CA GLN A 380 0.67 6.29 7.36
C GLN A 380 -0.34 5.19 7.71
N LEU A 381 0.04 4.25 8.58
CA LEU A 381 -0.86 3.20 9.06
C LEU A 381 -2.06 3.77 9.81
N LEU A 382 -1.85 4.78 10.67
CA LEU A 382 -2.92 5.44 11.40
C LEU A 382 -3.91 6.12 10.46
N ARG A 383 -3.40 6.84 9.45
CA ARG A 383 -4.23 7.47 8.40
C ARG A 383 -5.03 6.43 7.64
N ASP A 384 -4.36 5.41 7.11
CA ASP A 384 -5.03 4.39 6.30
C ASP A 384 -6.10 3.64 7.11
N SER A 385 -5.81 3.38 8.39
CA SER A 385 -6.78 2.74 9.29
C SER A 385 -7.97 3.65 9.60
N LEU A 386 -7.76 4.96 9.75
CA LEU A 386 -8.85 5.93 9.96
C LEU A 386 -9.73 6.06 8.72
N ASP A 387 -9.14 6.13 7.53
CA ASP A 387 -9.87 6.21 6.27
C ASP A 387 -10.74 4.95 6.07
N LEU A 388 -10.21 3.75 6.34
CA LEU A 388 -11.00 2.51 6.32
C LEU A 388 -12.11 2.52 7.38
N TYR A 389 -11.80 2.89 8.61
CA TYR A 389 -12.78 2.85 9.70
C TYR A 389 -13.95 3.79 9.41
N LEU A 390 -13.66 5.02 8.99
CA LEU A 390 -14.67 6.03 8.69
C LEU A 390 -15.40 5.74 7.37
N THR A 391 -14.84 4.90 6.49
CA THR A 391 -15.59 4.38 5.35
C THR A 391 -16.65 3.35 5.77
N ILE A 392 -16.36 2.55 6.80
CA ILE A 392 -17.31 1.54 7.31
C ILE A 392 -18.29 2.15 8.33
N ASN A 393 -17.85 3.10 9.15
CA ASN A 393 -18.64 3.81 10.16
C ASN A 393 -18.38 5.32 10.11
N PRO A 394 -19.06 6.05 9.20
CA PRO A 394 -18.75 7.46 8.88
C PRO A 394 -19.06 8.44 10.00
N ASP A 395 -20.02 8.13 10.88
CA ASP A 395 -20.53 9.08 11.87
C ASP A 395 -19.84 8.95 13.24
N ASN A 396 -18.68 8.27 13.30
CA ASN A 396 -17.91 8.14 14.53
C ASN A 396 -17.17 9.44 14.85
N VAL A 397 -17.81 10.32 15.64
CA VAL A 397 -17.28 11.64 16.04
C VAL A 397 -15.86 11.56 16.63
N GLN A 398 -15.57 10.57 17.47
CA GLN A 398 -14.26 10.42 18.10
C GLN A 398 -13.14 10.22 17.06
N TYR A 399 -13.40 9.41 16.03
CA TYR A 399 -12.41 9.12 14.99
C TYR A 399 -12.39 10.15 13.87
N LEU A 400 -13.50 10.82 13.58
CA LEU A 400 -13.51 12.03 12.75
C LEU A 400 -12.61 13.11 13.36
N LEU A 401 -12.74 13.37 14.66
CA LEU A 401 -11.91 14.35 15.35
C LEU A 401 -10.43 13.95 15.36
N LEU A 402 -10.13 12.66 15.52
CA LEU A 402 -8.77 12.15 15.43
C LEU A 402 -8.19 12.30 14.01
N GLN A 403 -8.99 12.05 12.96
CA GLN A 403 -8.59 12.23 11.57
C GLN A 403 -8.31 13.71 11.25
N ALA A 404 -9.19 14.63 11.67
CA ALA A 404 -8.99 16.07 11.51
C ALA A 404 -7.70 16.54 12.20
N ARG A 405 -7.45 16.10 13.44
CA ARG A 405 -6.22 16.40 14.18
C ARG A 405 -4.97 15.85 13.49
N LEU A 406 -5.05 14.63 12.95
CA LEU A 406 -3.95 14.01 12.23
C LEU A 406 -3.62 14.79 10.95
N TYR A 407 -4.63 15.15 10.16
CA TYR A 407 -4.44 15.92 8.92
C TYR A 407 -3.91 17.32 9.18
N PHE A 408 -4.44 17.99 10.21
CA PHE A 408 -3.92 19.26 10.69
C PHE A 408 -2.44 19.14 11.13
N HIS A 409 -2.11 18.14 11.94
CA HIS A 409 -0.73 17.91 12.43
C HIS A 409 0.25 17.62 11.29
N LEU A 410 -0.16 16.85 10.29
CA LEU A 410 0.64 16.54 9.12
C LEU A 410 0.65 17.68 8.07
N GLY A 411 -0.16 18.73 8.27
CA GLY A 411 -0.28 19.85 7.34
C GLY A 411 -0.90 19.48 5.98
N ILE A 412 -1.71 18.42 5.93
CA ILE A 412 -2.31 17.85 4.71
C ILE A 412 -3.82 18.12 4.64
N TRP A 413 -4.36 18.27 3.42
CA TRP A 413 -5.80 18.42 3.12
C TRP A 413 -6.58 19.39 4.02
N PRO A 414 -6.20 20.66 4.09
CA PRO A 414 -6.86 21.60 4.99
C PRO A 414 -8.34 21.80 4.62
N GLU A 415 -8.73 21.71 3.35
CA GLU A 415 -10.14 21.73 2.92
C GLU A 415 -10.90 20.52 3.48
N LYS A 416 -10.37 19.31 3.33
CA LYS A 416 -10.97 18.10 3.91
C LYS A 416 -11.06 18.17 5.44
N VAL A 417 -10.09 18.81 6.10
CA VAL A 417 -10.16 19.07 7.55
C VAL A 417 -11.37 19.94 7.86
N LEU A 418 -11.60 21.02 7.11
CA LEU A 418 -12.79 21.86 7.30
C LEU A 418 -14.08 21.07 7.06
N ASP A 419 -14.15 20.23 6.03
CA ASP A 419 -15.33 19.39 5.75
C ASP A 419 -15.61 18.41 6.91
N ILE A 420 -14.58 17.74 7.43
CA ILE A 420 -14.69 16.84 8.59
C ILE A 420 -15.18 17.61 9.82
N LEU A 421 -14.62 18.79 10.07
CA LEU A 421 -14.96 19.64 11.22
C LEU A 421 -16.41 20.14 11.14
N GLN A 422 -16.90 20.47 9.94
CA GLN A 422 -18.31 20.81 9.70
C GLN A 422 -19.21 19.59 9.94
N HIS A 423 -18.82 18.41 9.47
CA HIS A 423 -19.58 17.17 9.72
C HIS A 423 -19.68 16.85 11.21
N ILE A 424 -18.57 16.98 11.96
CA ILE A 424 -18.56 16.81 13.43
C ILE A 424 -19.54 17.79 14.11
N GLN A 425 -19.54 19.06 13.68
CA GLN A 425 -20.43 20.08 14.24
C GLN A 425 -21.91 19.75 14.01
N ALA A 426 -22.24 19.11 12.89
CA ALA A 426 -23.59 18.65 12.58
C ALA A 426 -24.01 17.42 13.41
N LEU A 427 -23.07 16.48 13.67
CA LEU A 427 -23.33 15.27 14.43
C LEU A 427 -23.39 15.51 15.95
N ASP A 428 -22.47 16.30 16.50
CA ASP A 428 -22.35 16.57 17.93
C ASP A 428 -21.99 18.04 18.19
N PRO A 429 -22.99 18.91 18.40
CA PRO A 429 -22.79 20.32 18.69
C PRO A 429 -21.98 20.59 19.97
N SER A 430 -21.82 19.62 20.88
CA SER A 430 -21.05 19.81 22.11
C SER A 430 -19.54 19.98 21.86
N GLN A 431 -19.04 19.51 20.71
CA GLN A 431 -17.63 19.64 20.31
C GLN A 431 -17.25 21.03 19.78
N HIS A 432 -18.18 21.99 19.79
CA HIS A 432 -18.03 23.31 19.16
C HIS A 432 -16.72 24.03 19.52
N GLY A 433 -16.28 23.98 20.79
CA GLY A 433 -15.03 24.63 21.21
C GLY A 433 -13.78 24.05 20.54
N ALA A 434 -13.65 22.72 20.52
CA ALA A 434 -12.52 22.04 19.89
C ALA A 434 -12.55 22.18 18.36
N VAL A 435 -13.74 22.13 17.77
CA VAL A 435 -13.96 22.34 16.34
C VAL A 435 -13.58 23.77 15.95
N GLY A 436 -14.05 24.79 16.68
CA GLY A 436 -13.76 26.19 16.42
C GLY A 436 -12.26 26.51 16.43
N TYR A 437 -11.52 25.96 17.42
CA TYR A 437 -10.07 26.09 17.49
C TYR A 437 -9.36 25.53 16.24
N LEU A 438 -9.73 24.30 15.83
CA LEU A 438 -9.13 23.67 14.65
C LEU A 438 -9.51 24.38 13.35
N VAL A 439 -10.76 24.84 13.22
CA VAL A 439 -11.21 25.61 12.04
C VAL A 439 -10.37 26.89 11.91
N GLN A 440 -10.22 27.66 12.98
CA GLN A 440 -9.45 28.91 12.94
C GLN A 440 -8.00 28.66 12.50
N HIS A 441 -7.30 27.73 13.14
CA HIS A 441 -5.91 27.44 12.80
C HIS A 441 -5.75 26.79 11.42
N THR A 442 -6.74 26.02 10.95
CA THR A 442 -6.72 25.47 9.59
C THR A 442 -6.87 26.59 8.55
N LEU A 443 -7.75 27.57 8.80
CA LEU A 443 -7.89 28.74 7.94
C LEU A 443 -6.62 29.60 7.91
N GLU A 444 -5.98 29.82 9.06
CA GLU A 444 -4.67 30.48 9.16
C GLU A 444 -3.62 29.73 8.30
N HIS A 445 -3.57 28.40 8.41
CA HIS A 445 -2.65 27.58 7.62
C HIS A 445 -2.91 27.69 6.11
N ILE A 446 -4.18 27.71 5.67
CA ILE A 446 -4.55 27.97 4.26
C ILE A 446 -4.08 29.36 3.81
N GLN A 447 -4.29 30.39 4.64
CA GLN A 447 -3.87 31.77 4.33
C GLN A 447 -2.35 31.90 4.21
N HIS A 448 -1.59 31.25 5.09
CA HIS A 448 -0.14 31.17 5.00
C HIS A 448 0.32 30.43 3.74
N LYS A 449 -0.33 29.32 3.35
CA LYS A 449 0.00 28.61 2.11
C LYS A 449 -0.28 29.40 0.83
N ARG A 450 -1.26 30.33 0.84
CA ARG A 450 -1.53 31.22 -0.32
C ARG A 450 -0.40 32.22 -0.61
N HIS A 451 0.49 32.45 0.36
CA HIS A 451 1.68 33.28 0.21
C HIS A 451 2.93 32.42 0.44
N PRO A 452 3.27 31.52 -0.49
CA PRO A 452 4.42 30.64 -0.33
C PRO A 452 5.68 31.50 -0.24
N VAL A 453 6.43 31.33 0.85
CA VAL A 453 7.80 31.85 0.95
C VAL A 453 8.60 31.13 -0.13
N GLU A 454 9.21 31.89 -1.05
CA GLU A 454 10.08 31.28 -2.06
C GLU A 454 11.17 30.46 -1.36
N PRO A 455 11.42 29.22 -1.81
CA PRO A 455 12.44 28.38 -1.18
C PRO A 455 13.81 29.05 -1.29
N GLU A 456 14.47 29.21 -0.15
CA GLU A 456 15.77 29.87 -0.06
C GLU A 456 16.82 29.16 -0.94
N VAL A 457 17.49 29.93 -1.79
CA VAL A 457 18.58 29.46 -2.65
C VAL A 457 19.90 29.56 -1.88
N LYS A 458 20.49 28.42 -1.54
CA LYS A 458 21.72 28.31 -0.76
C LYS A 458 22.94 28.18 -1.68
N LYS A 459 23.63 29.30 -1.88
CA LYS A 459 24.88 29.38 -2.67
C LYS A 459 26.10 29.26 -1.77
N ARG A 460 27.07 28.41 -2.09
CA ARG A 460 28.33 28.26 -1.33
C ARG A 460 29.24 29.48 -1.44
N SER A 461 29.09 30.24 -2.51
CA SER A 461 29.78 31.52 -2.72
C SER A 461 29.43 32.60 -1.67
N VAL A 462 28.34 32.43 -0.91
CA VAL A 462 27.98 33.32 0.20
C VAL A 462 28.95 33.13 1.37
N PRO A 463 29.50 34.23 1.95
CA PRO A 463 30.50 34.14 3.03
C PRO A 463 30.06 33.32 4.24
N GLU A 464 28.77 33.37 4.60
CA GLU A 464 28.17 32.64 5.71
C GLU A 464 28.21 31.11 5.52
N HIS A 465 28.38 30.64 4.28
CA HIS A 465 28.38 29.22 3.92
C HIS A 465 29.79 28.65 3.74
N ARG A 466 30.84 29.44 4.01
CA ARG A 466 32.24 29.08 3.76
C ARG A 466 32.69 27.81 4.49
N ASP A 467 32.13 27.54 5.66
CA ASP A 467 32.50 26.40 6.50
C ASP A 467 31.79 25.09 6.13
N VAL A 468 30.86 25.12 5.17
CA VAL A 468 30.12 23.95 4.68
C VAL A 468 31.03 23.09 3.79
N LEU A 469 31.49 21.95 4.32
CA LEU A 469 32.48 21.09 3.65
C LEU A 469 31.87 20.12 2.63
N TYR A 470 30.72 19.53 2.95
CA TYR A 470 30.10 18.46 2.17
C TYR A 470 28.93 18.99 1.35
N SER A 471 28.63 18.33 0.24
CA SER A 471 27.60 18.72 -0.72
C SER A 471 26.48 17.70 -0.85
N VAL A 472 25.34 18.21 -1.33
CA VAL A 472 24.17 17.41 -1.69
C VAL A 472 24.56 16.31 -2.69
N GLY A 473 24.03 15.11 -2.47
CA GLY A 473 24.28 13.93 -3.29
C GLY A 473 25.46 13.07 -2.83
N LEU A 474 26.31 13.54 -1.91
CA LEU A 474 27.39 12.72 -1.36
C LEU A 474 26.86 11.64 -0.41
N ILE A 475 27.44 10.44 -0.52
CA ILE A 475 27.21 9.33 0.41
C ILE A 475 28.22 9.43 1.55
N MET A 476 27.68 9.44 2.77
CA MET A 476 28.40 9.68 4.00
C MET A 476 28.23 8.51 4.96
N LYS A 477 29.18 8.39 5.89
CA LYS A 477 29.11 7.51 7.05
C LYS A 477 29.14 8.35 8.32
N HIS A 478 28.30 8.01 9.28
CA HIS A 478 28.34 8.64 10.59
C HIS A 478 29.44 8.01 11.45
N LYS A 479 30.40 8.81 11.92
CA LYS A 479 31.64 8.34 12.59
C LYS A 479 31.38 7.52 13.85
N ARG A 480 30.39 7.92 14.66
CA ARG A 480 30.10 7.26 15.95
C ARG A 480 29.14 6.08 15.80
N SER A 481 27.95 6.34 15.27
CA SER A 481 26.89 5.34 15.09
C SER A 481 27.07 4.39 13.91
N GLY A 482 27.99 4.68 12.99
CA GLY A 482 28.37 3.79 11.88
C GLY A 482 27.37 3.66 10.73
N TYR A 483 26.22 4.37 10.76
CA TYR A 483 25.22 4.28 9.70
C TYR A 483 25.64 5.00 8.41
N ASN A 484 25.12 4.52 7.28
CA ASN A 484 25.32 5.10 5.95
C ASN A 484 24.15 6.01 5.58
N CYS A 485 24.44 7.14 4.93
CA CYS A 485 23.41 8.09 4.52
C CYS A 485 23.80 8.90 3.28
N VAL A 486 22.83 9.57 2.67
CA VAL A 486 23.05 10.56 1.59
C VAL A 486 22.60 11.94 2.06
N ILE A 487 23.40 12.98 1.75
CA ILE A 487 23.06 14.38 2.07
C ILE A 487 22.05 14.91 1.04
N TYR A 488 20.89 15.39 1.50
CA TYR A 488 19.89 16.05 0.65
C TYR A 488 19.69 17.54 0.98
N GLY A 489 20.41 18.06 1.97
CA GLY A 489 20.42 19.49 2.28
C GLY A 489 21.39 19.82 3.40
N TRP A 490 21.68 21.11 3.57
CA TRP A 490 22.58 21.60 4.62
C TRP A 490 22.17 22.97 5.13
N ASP A 491 22.53 23.26 6.37
CA ASP A 491 22.43 24.57 7.00
C ASP A 491 23.82 24.99 7.50
N PRO A 492 24.22 26.26 7.34
CA PRO A 492 25.53 26.73 7.81
C PRO A 492 25.68 26.68 9.34
N LYS A 493 24.54 26.69 10.05
CA LYS A 493 24.42 26.56 11.51
C LYS A 493 23.21 25.72 11.87
N CYS A 494 23.11 25.26 13.11
CA CYS A 494 21.94 24.52 13.60
C CYS A 494 20.67 25.39 13.56
N THR A 495 19.65 24.95 12.83
CA THR A 495 18.34 25.65 12.70
C THR A 495 17.23 25.04 13.57
N MET A 496 17.56 24.02 14.37
CA MET A 496 16.59 23.32 15.22
C MET A 496 16.24 24.12 16.48
N SER A 497 15.10 23.81 17.10
CA SER A 497 14.65 24.45 18.34
C SER A 497 15.64 24.22 19.50
N GLN A 498 15.65 25.14 20.48
CA GLN A 498 16.51 25.02 21.65
C GLN A 498 16.25 23.72 22.44
N GLU A 499 14.99 23.28 22.49
CA GLU A 499 14.60 22.01 23.10
C GLU A 499 15.26 20.82 22.41
N TRP A 500 15.28 20.80 21.07
CA TRP A 500 15.94 19.76 20.30
C TRP A 500 17.47 19.80 20.51
N ILE A 501 18.07 20.99 20.48
CA ILE A 501 19.52 21.20 20.72
C ILE A 501 19.93 20.65 22.09
N ASN A 502 19.12 20.89 23.12
CA ASN A 502 19.36 20.37 24.46
C ASN A 502 19.20 18.85 24.53
N THR A 503 18.12 18.32 23.95
CA THR A 503 17.81 16.89 23.92
C THR A 503 18.90 16.09 23.21
N MET A 504 19.35 16.58 22.05
CA MET A 504 20.41 15.96 21.24
C MET A 504 21.81 16.32 21.72
N ARG A 505 21.92 17.06 22.85
CA ARG A 505 23.18 17.45 23.51
C ARG A 505 24.18 18.11 22.56
N VAL A 506 23.70 18.95 21.65
CA VAL A 506 24.53 19.65 20.66
C VAL A 506 25.60 20.52 21.33
N HIS A 507 25.34 21.03 22.53
CA HIS A 507 26.30 21.77 23.34
C HIS A 507 27.54 20.96 23.77
N GLN A 508 27.49 19.61 23.72
CA GLN A 508 28.61 18.73 24.04
C GLN A 508 29.47 18.41 22.80
N LEU A 509 29.07 18.87 21.62
CA LEU A 509 29.85 18.72 20.39
C LEU A 509 31.03 19.69 20.39
N SER A 510 32.15 19.27 19.78
CA SER A 510 33.39 20.05 19.83
C SER A 510 33.28 21.41 19.14
N LYS A 511 32.41 21.51 18.13
CA LYS A 511 32.13 22.75 17.40
C LYS A 511 30.73 23.33 17.67
N GLY A 512 30.00 22.77 18.64
CA GLY A 512 28.70 23.28 19.08
C GLY A 512 27.65 23.40 17.97
N ALA A 513 26.72 24.36 18.13
CA ALA A 513 25.63 24.65 17.20
C ALA A 513 26.00 25.58 16.04
N ASP A 514 27.15 26.26 16.12
CA ASP A 514 27.64 27.21 15.11
C ASP A 514 28.31 26.52 13.91
N GLN A 515 28.55 25.22 13.98
CA GLN A 515 29.03 24.44 12.83
C GLN A 515 27.90 24.12 11.84
N PRO A 516 28.22 23.74 10.59
CA PRO A 516 27.22 23.25 9.65
C PRO A 516 26.53 21.95 10.08
N PHE A 517 25.27 21.83 9.72
CA PHE A 517 24.45 20.64 9.91
C PHE A 517 23.86 20.18 8.58
N TYR A 518 23.63 18.88 8.48
CA TYR A 518 23.20 18.21 7.25
C TYR A 518 21.91 17.45 7.46
N ASN A 519 20.98 17.63 6.53
CA ASN A 519 19.80 16.81 6.37
C ASN A 519 20.19 15.56 5.58
N VAL A 520 20.04 14.38 6.19
CA VAL A 520 20.51 13.12 5.61
C VAL A 520 19.42 12.05 5.56
N LEU A 521 19.36 11.31 4.46
CA LEU A 521 18.54 10.10 4.32
C LEU A 521 19.39 8.88 4.70
N VAL A 522 18.96 8.12 5.71
CA VAL A 522 19.73 7.00 6.28
C VAL A 522 19.29 5.66 5.71
N GLN A 523 20.21 4.70 5.59
CA GLN A 523 19.90 3.37 5.06
C GLN A 523 18.80 2.60 5.84
N ASP A 524 18.54 2.96 7.10
CA ASP A 524 17.46 2.38 7.91
C ASP A 524 16.06 2.94 7.59
N GLY A 525 15.98 3.90 6.66
CA GLY A 525 14.75 4.57 6.26
C GLY A 525 14.38 5.78 7.11
N THR A 526 15.27 6.27 7.98
CA THR A 526 15.06 7.49 8.76
C THR A 526 15.68 8.71 8.09
N CYS A 527 15.03 9.87 8.22
CA CYS A 527 15.64 11.17 7.98
C CYS A 527 16.29 11.65 9.27
N ARG A 528 17.52 12.17 9.20
CA ARG A 528 18.24 12.68 10.37
C ARG A 528 18.89 14.03 10.09
N TYR A 529 19.14 14.77 11.17
CA TYR A 529 19.87 16.03 11.15
C TYR A 529 21.20 15.85 11.86
N ALA A 530 22.30 15.89 11.11
CA ALA A 530 23.63 15.47 11.58
C ALA A 530 24.64 16.62 11.52
N ALA A 531 25.40 16.80 12.60
CA ALA A 531 26.49 17.78 12.66
C ALA A 531 27.65 17.39 11.72
N GLN A 532 28.28 18.38 11.09
CA GLN A 532 29.41 18.19 10.17
C GLN A 532 30.54 17.35 10.77
N GLU A 533 30.91 17.59 12.03
CA GLU A 533 32.03 16.86 12.66
C GLU A 533 31.81 15.35 12.76
N ASN A 534 30.55 14.92 12.81
CA ASN A 534 30.16 13.52 12.95
C ASN A 534 30.02 12.78 11.61
N LEU A 535 30.16 13.48 10.47
CA LEU A 535 30.09 12.89 9.15
C LEU A 535 31.48 12.80 8.50
N GLU A 536 31.67 11.73 7.75
CA GLU A 536 32.79 11.52 6.83
C GLU A 536 32.30 10.91 5.52
N PRO A 537 32.92 11.20 4.37
CA PRO A 537 32.47 10.60 3.12
C PRO A 537 32.81 9.11 3.08
N HIS A 538 31.86 8.31 2.61
CA HIS A 538 31.96 6.85 2.62
C HIS A 538 33.10 6.35 1.71
N SER A 539 33.86 5.34 2.14
CA SER A 539 35.03 4.83 1.40
C SER A 539 34.65 3.95 0.20
N ALA A 540 33.57 3.18 0.31
CA ALA A 540 33.01 2.34 -0.75
C ALA A 540 31.50 2.62 -0.91
N PRO A 541 31.11 3.77 -1.49
CA PRO A 541 29.73 4.22 -1.54
C PRO A 541 28.83 3.17 -2.20
N LEU A 542 27.67 2.92 -1.60
CA LEU A 542 26.63 2.03 -2.12
C LEU A 542 25.30 2.77 -2.12
N GLU A 543 24.40 2.29 -2.96
CA GLU A 543 23.03 2.81 -3.03
C GLU A 543 22.34 2.75 -1.66
N ILE A 544 21.80 3.89 -1.22
CA ILE A 544 21.04 4.03 0.02
C ILE A 544 19.59 3.65 -0.28
N ALA A 545 19.15 2.51 0.26
CA ALA A 545 17.77 2.03 0.13
C ALA A 545 16.80 2.82 1.04
N HIS A 546 16.51 4.09 0.69
CA HIS A 546 15.58 4.96 1.41
C HIS A 546 14.41 5.39 0.51
N THR A 547 13.19 5.37 1.03
CA THR A 547 11.94 5.59 0.26
C THR A 547 11.84 6.98 -0.37
N GLU A 548 12.39 7.99 0.30
CA GLU A 548 12.38 9.39 -0.15
C GLU A 548 13.52 9.78 -1.10
N VAL A 549 14.45 8.88 -1.45
CA VAL A 549 15.61 9.23 -2.31
C VAL A 549 15.16 9.86 -3.63
N GLY A 550 14.15 9.27 -4.29
CA GLY A 550 13.66 9.78 -5.56
C GLY A 550 13.01 11.17 -5.46
N ARG A 551 12.54 11.58 -4.28
CA ARG A 551 12.03 12.95 -4.07
C ARG A 551 13.08 14.01 -4.35
N TYR A 552 14.34 13.69 -4.06
CA TYR A 552 15.48 14.62 -4.08
C TYR A 552 16.44 14.38 -5.25
N PHE A 553 16.57 13.13 -5.67
CA PHE A 553 17.57 12.71 -6.64
C PHE A 553 16.93 12.07 -7.87
N SER A 554 17.54 12.29 -9.04
CA SER A 554 17.10 11.75 -10.32
C SER A 554 17.80 10.44 -10.68
N GLU A 555 19.04 10.25 -10.22
CA GLU A 555 19.89 9.11 -10.58
C GLU A 555 20.93 8.80 -9.49
N PHE A 556 21.34 7.54 -9.41
CA PHE A 556 22.51 7.09 -8.66
C PHE A 556 23.66 6.73 -9.62
N SER A 557 24.78 7.44 -9.54
CA SER A 557 25.94 7.31 -10.43
C SER A 557 27.08 6.52 -9.79
N ASP A 558 26.74 5.40 -9.14
CA ASP A 558 27.63 4.44 -8.43
C ASP A 558 28.42 4.98 -7.23
N THR A 559 28.73 6.27 -7.21
CA THR A 559 29.56 6.93 -6.20
C THR A 559 28.81 8.00 -5.43
N HIS A 560 27.83 8.63 -6.06
CA HIS A 560 27.03 9.73 -5.53
C HIS A 560 25.67 9.76 -6.22
N TYR A 561 24.76 10.56 -5.68
CA TYR A 561 23.46 10.82 -6.28
C TYR A 561 23.45 12.15 -7.05
N ILE A 562 22.76 12.15 -8.20
CA ILE A 562 22.49 13.34 -8.99
C ILE A 562 21.21 13.99 -8.46
N ALA A 563 21.31 15.23 -8.00
CA ALA A 563 20.17 16.03 -7.55
C ALA A 563 19.19 16.26 -8.72
N ASN A 564 17.88 16.23 -8.45
CA ASN A 564 16.89 16.62 -9.45
C ASN A 564 16.84 18.14 -9.67
N GLU A 565 16.07 18.60 -10.67
CA GLU A 565 15.97 20.03 -11.03
C GLU A 565 15.64 20.92 -9.82
N GLU A 566 14.72 20.50 -8.98
CA GLU A 566 14.24 21.27 -7.82
C GLU A 566 15.28 21.37 -6.70
N LEU A 567 16.01 20.28 -6.45
CA LEU A 567 17.09 20.30 -5.46
C LEU A 567 18.30 21.09 -5.97
N GLN A 568 18.61 21.01 -7.27
CA GLN A 568 19.64 21.84 -7.88
C GLN A 568 19.26 23.33 -7.85
N ALA A 569 18.00 23.68 -8.04
CA ALA A 569 17.54 25.07 -7.92
C ALA A 569 17.81 25.65 -6.51
N ARG A 570 17.68 24.83 -5.46
CA ARG A 570 18.01 25.23 -4.08
C ARG A 570 19.50 25.25 -3.77
N TYR A 571 20.27 24.33 -4.36
CA TYR A 571 21.71 24.17 -4.12
C TYR A 571 22.50 24.20 -5.44
N PRO A 572 22.51 25.33 -6.17
CA PRO A 572 22.97 25.39 -7.57
C PRO A 572 24.47 25.11 -7.75
N GLU A 573 25.28 25.23 -6.69
CA GLU A 573 26.73 25.05 -6.75
C GLU A 573 27.18 23.66 -6.25
N ASP A 574 26.26 22.85 -5.68
CA ASP A 574 26.61 21.61 -4.98
C ASP A 574 26.99 20.48 -5.93
N MET A 575 26.34 20.34 -7.08
CA MET A 575 26.66 19.25 -8.03
C MET A 575 28.11 19.34 -8.50
N CYS A 576 28.58 20.55 -8.85
CA CYS A 576 29.98 20.78 -9.21
C CYS A 576 30.95 20.40 -8.07
N LYS A 577 30.58 20.70 -6.81
CA LYS A 577 31.40 20.33 -5.65
C LYS A 577 31.42 18.82 -5.40
N THR A 578 30.27 18.16 -5.57
CA THR A 578 30.12 16.71 -5.46
C THR A 578 31.02 16.00 -6.48
N HIS A 579 30.95 16.38 -7.76
CA HIS A 579 31.79 15.79 -8.80
C HIS A 579 33.29 15.92 -8.50
N ARG A 580 33.77 17.12 -8.15
CA ARG A 580 35.18 17.32 -7.77
C ARG A 580 35.61 16.45 -6.59
N THR A 581 34.76 16.37 -5.56
CA THR A 581 35.06 15.58 -4.34
C THR A 581 35.16 14.08 -4.66
N VAL A 582 34.34 13.58 -5.58
CA VAL A 582 34.37 12.18 -6.03
C VAL A 582 35.59 11.91 -6.91
N GLU A 583 35.92 12.81 -7.84
CA GLU A 583 37.11 12.69 -8.72
C GLU A 583 38.42 12.68 -7.93
N GLU A 584 38.57 13.61 -6.97
CA GLU A 584 39.73 13.68 -6.08
C GLU A 584 39.92 12.37 -5.29
N LYS A 585 38.83 11.73 -4.87
CA LYS A 585 38.88 10.44 -4.17
C LYS A 585 39.09 9.25 -5.08
N GLY A 586 38.55 9.29 -6.30
CA GLY A 586 38.76 8.25 -7.32
C GLY A 586 40.24 8.15 -7.72
N CYS A 587 40.91 9.30 -7.91
CA CYS A 587 42.35 9.37 -8.18
C CYS A 587 43.24 8.91 -7.01
N LEU A 588 42.73 8.87 -5.77
CA LEU A 588 43.47 8.38 -4.60
C LEU A 588 43.35 6.85 -4.40
N LEU A 589 42.47 6.18 -5.15
CA LEU A 589 42.20 4.75 -5.08
C LEU A 589 42.63 3.99 -6.35
N SER A 590 43.04 4.69 -7.40
CA SER A 590 43.73 4.19 -8.59
C SER A 590 45.23 4.36 -8.45
#